data_AF-A0A559RP81-F1
#
_entry.id   AF-A0A559RP81-F1
#
_cell.length_a   1.000
_cell.length_b   1.000
_cell.length_c   1.000
_cell.angle_alpha   90.00
_cell.angle_beta   90.00
_cell.angle_gamma   90.00
#
_symmetry.space_group_name_H-M   'P 1'
#
loop_
_entity.id
_entity.type
_entity.pdbx_description
1 polymer ?
#
loop_
_entity_poly.entity_id
_entity_poly.type
_entity_poly.pdbx_seq_one_letter_code
_entity_poly.pdbx_strand_id
1 'polypeptide(L)'
;MKIKLLTTAMLICTALTTYAQCLNGGCDVGMSRSAIENGVFVGHYEDGEKLGLGISYLYNPEGSSIIYANYINDKPNGVVYQQDILTSDEITVHTFKNHQNGSIIYPAFRFTKENKKTKIEVAFKENDWKKYEGDQVEGELQIKNVLFDGSPAFLALNGKDQVMALSATISHIELLSSEPQEKYYNPLQLSSKDNRLVINVFPKAGADETEFKTSLDWDMEKPQEAVWYYKRYFNNELVYKFNYEDVLELPSAQDIKQQKLEKAFEFIAEQVDDYDFEKGYEGKAKDFIDILNDIKERAARKGLTASSTYDITMTKLHLINGDKVKSLQFAQNACDKTPSSYDIITNLIKTEFTEHTDILPMLKKEERLAAASDE
;
A
#
# COMPACT_ATOMS: atom_id res chain seq x y z
N MET A 1 24.39 27.97 -30.17
CA MET A 1 24.60 26.63 -29.55
C MET A 1 24.19 26.51 -28.07
N LYS A 2 23.78 27.57 -27.34
CA LYS A 2 23.40 27.48 -25.92
C LYS A 2 21.90 27.24 -25.64
N ILE A 3 21.02 27.46 -26.63
CA ILE A 3 19.56 27.39 -26.45
C ILE A 3 19.02 25.96 -26.65
N LYS A 4 19.64 25.16 -27.54
CA LYS A 4 19.25 23.74 -27.74
C LYS A 4 19.54 22.86 -26.51
N LEU A 5 20.65 23.08 -25.81
CA LEU A 5 20.96 22.37 -24.55
C LEU A 5 19.98 22.73 -23.42
N LEU A 6 19.48 23.97 -23.39
CA LEU A 6 18.55 24.43 -22.36
C LEU A 6 17.16 23.80 -22.55
N THR A 7 16.72 23.62 -23.79
CA THR A 7 15.44 22.96 -24.11
C THR A 7 15.48 21.46 -23.85
N THR A 8 16.61 20.78 -24.07
CA THR A 8 16.75 19.34 -23.73
C THR A 8 16.86 19.14 -22.22
N ALA A 9 17.57 20.01 -21.49
CA ALA A 9 17.62 19.98 -20.03
C ALA A 9 16.26 20.30 -19.38
N MET A 10 15.47 21.21 -19.95
CA MET A 10 14.10 21.48 -19.48
C MET A 10 13.13 20.32 -19.76
N LEU A 11 13.24 19.66 -20.93
CA LEU A 11 12.45 18.45 -21.23
C LEU A 11 12.81 17.28 -20.29
N ILE A 12 14.08 17.14 -19.94
CA ILE A 12 14.53 16.18 -18.92
C ILE A 12 13.97 16.58 -17.54
N CYS A 13 13.99 17.85 -17.15
CA CYS A 13 13.45 18.29 -15.86
C CYS A 13 11.91 18.22 -15.74
N THR A 14 11.14 18.38 -16.83
CA THR A 14 9.67 18.28 -16.78
C THR A 14 9.15 16.89 -17.07
N ALA A 15 9.88 16.06 -17.82
CA ALA A 15 9.63 14.61 -17.82
C ALA A 15 10.01 14.03 -16.45
N LEU A 16 11.09 14.49 -15.80
CA LEU A 16 11.44 13.99 -14.47
C LEU A 16 10.39 14.22 -13.37
N THR A 17 9.36 15.06 -13.50
CA THR A 17 8.39 15.22 -12.40
C THR A 17 7.40 14.07 -12.27
N THR A 18 7.01 13.42 -13.37
CA THR A 18 6.23 12.16 -13.36
C THR A 18 7.12 10.93 -13.39
N TYR A 19 8.38 11.06 -13.84
CA TYR A 19 9.31 9.94 -14.04
C TYR A 19 10.28 9.74 -12.85
N ALA A 20 10.64 10.80 -12.13
CA ALA A 20 11.31 10.68 -10.83
C ALA A 20 10.36 10.19 -9.74
N GLN A 21 9.03 10.20 -9.98
CA GLN A 21 8.09 9.47 -9.14
C GLN A 21 8.41 7.97 -9.24
N CYS A 22 8.39 7.33 -10.41
CA CYS A 22 8.81 5.91 -10.57
C CYS A 22 10.15 5.55 -9.91
N LEU A 23 11.22 6.32 -10.19
CA LEU A 23 12.58 6.06 -9.69
C LEU A 23 12.76 6.35 -8.18
N ASN A 24 11.95 7.24 -7.58
CA ASN A 24 11.93 7.50 -6.14
C ASN A 24 10.78 6.80 -5.41
N GLY A 25 10.02 5.93 -6.08
CA GLY A 25 9.06 5.03 -5.46
C GLY A 25 7.61 5.14 -5.94
N GLY A 26 7.25 6.26 -6.54
CA GLY A 26 6.00 6.74 -7.12
C GLY A 26 5.42 6.05 -8.35
N CYS A 27 5.03 4.76 -8.37
CA CYS A 27 4.50 4.18 -9.63
C CYS A 27 3.43 3.08 -9.59
N ASP A 28 2.80 2.82 -8.44
CA ASP A 28 1.56 2.05 -8.42
C ASP A 28 0.59 2.65 -7.40
N VAL A 29 -0.54 3.09 -7.92
CA VAL A 29 -1.70 3.60 -7.19
C VAL A 29 -2.78 2.55 -7.41
N GLY A 30 -2.97 1.66 -6.46
CA GLY A 30 -3.83 0.50 -6.69
C GLY A 30 -4.44 -0.09 -5.43
N MET A 31 -5.57 -0.76 -5.60
CA MET A 31 -6.15 -1.60 -4.56
C MET A 31 -5.42 -2.93 -4.50
N SER A 32 -5.04 -3.37 -3.30
CA SER A 32 -4.30 -4.62 -3.13
C SER A 32 -4.52 -5.25 -1.77
N ARG A 33 -4.03 -6.48 -1.62
CA ARG A 33 -4.14 -7.25 -0.38
C ARG A 33 -2.78 -7.63 0.19
N SER A 34 -2.73 -7.86 1.49
CA SER A 34 -1.55 -8.45 2.13
C SER A 34 -2.00 -9.41 3.23
N ALA A 35 -1.35 -10.57 3.32
CA ALA A 35 -1.52 -11.42 4.49
C ALA A 35 -1.08 -10.65 5.74
N ILE A 36 -1.84 -10.81 6.81
CA ILE A 36 -1.49 -10.36 8.16
C ILE A 36 -1.61 -11.57 9.09
N GLU A 37 -1.05 -11.47 10.29
CA GLU A 37 -1.15 -12.56 11.25
C GLU A 37 -2.62 -12.94 11.48
N ASN A 38 -2.95 -14.21 11.22
CA ASN A 38 -4.31 -14.75 11.30
C ASN A 38 -5.35 -13.99 10.46
N GLY A 39 -4.97 -13.39 9.33
CA GLY A 39 -5.89 -12.54 8.60
C GLY A 39 -5.45 -12.02 7.25
N VAL A 40 -6.24 -11.09 6.72
CA VAL A 40 -5.94 -10.37 5.48
C VAL A 40 -6.18 -8.87 5.67
N PHE A 41 -5.26 -8.07 5.14
CA PHE A 41 -5.47 -6.65 4.92
C PHE A 41 -5.82 -6.39 3.47
N VAL A 42 -6.76 -5.49 3.24
CA VAL A 42 -7.19 -4.99 1.93
C VAL A 42 -7.20 -3.49 2.00
N GLY A 43 -6.50 -2.82 1.09
CA GLY A 43 -6.40 -1.38 1.13
C GLY A 43 -5.64 -0.82 -0.06
N HIS A 44 -5.60 0.50 -0.11
CA HIS A 44 -4.88 1.19 -1.15
C HIS A 44 -3.38 1.19 -0.85
N TYR A 45 -2.60 0.94 -1.89
CA TYR A 45 -1.16 1.06 -1.87
C TYR A 45 -0.76 2.17 -2.82
N GLU A 46 0.09 3.06 -2.31
CA GLU A 46 0.86 3.99 -3.10
C GLU A 46 2.33 3.63 -2.83
N ASP A 47 3.09 3.39 -3.89
CA ASP A 47 4.53 3.16 -3.81
C ASP A 47 4.96 1.88 -3.08
N GLY A 48 4.03 0.92 -2.98
CA GLY A 48 4.23 -0.33 -2.25
C GLY A 48 4.09 -0.18 -0.74
N GLU A 49 3.61 0.97 -0.27
CA GLU A 49 3.26 1.26 1.11
C GLU A 49 1.75 1.48 1.22
N LYS A 50 1.14 1.10 2.35
CA LYS A 50 -0.28 1.37 2.59
C LYS A 50 -0.50 2.87 2.70
N LEU A 51 -1.44 3.39 1.92
CA LEU A 51 -1.83 4.78 1.95
C LEU A 51 -3.34 4.90 1.81
N GLY A 52 -3.99 5.70 2.66
CA GLY A 52 -5.43 5.86 2.65
C GLY A 52 -6.15 4.80 3.50
N LEU A 53 -7.48 4.71 3.36
CA LEU A 53 -8.27 3.75 4.14
C LEU A 53 -7.96 2.30 3.71
N GLY A 54 -7.72 1.46 4.69
CA GLY A 54 -7.66 0.02 4.52
C GLY A 54 -8.41 -0.71 5.63
N ILE A 55 -8.64 -2.00 5.39
CA ILE A 55 -9.42 -2.89 6.23
C ILE A 55 -8.59 -4.13 6.52
N SER A 56 -8.52 -4.51 7.78
CA SER A 56 -7.93 -5.76 8.22
C SER A 56 -9.01 -6.68 8.77
N TYR A 57 -9.01 -7.91 8.32
CA TYR A 57 -9.84 -8.99 8.83
C TYR A 57 -8.94 -9.97 9.55
N LEU A 58 -9.23 -10.21 10.82
CA LEU A 58 -8.51 -11.13 11.69
C LEU A 58 -9.47 -12.25 12.10
N TYR A 59 -9.05 -13.48 11.86
CA TYR A 59 -9.73 -14.68 12.32
C TYR A 59 -9.13 -15.11 13.66
N ASN A 60 -9.98 -15.26 14.68
CA ASN A 60 -9.61 -15.78 15.99
C ASN A 60 -10.53 -16.98 16.32
N PRO A 61 -10.02 -18.05 16.95
CA PRO A 61 -10.86 -19.11 17.51
C PRO A 61 -12.06 -18.63 18.37
N GLU A 62 -11.93 -17.48 19.06
CA GLU A 62 -12.97 -16.91 19.93
C GLU A 62 -13.92 -15.94 19.21
N GLY A 63 -13.68 -15.63 17.93
CA GLY A 63 -14.46 -14.64 17.20
C GLY A 63 -13.75 -14.04 15.97
N SER A 64 -14.36 -13.04 15.35
CA SER A 64 -13.74 -12.27 14.28
C SER A 64 -13.43 -10.84 14.74
N SER A 65 -12.34 -10.28 14.23
CA SER A 65 -12.02 -8.86 14.43
C SER A 65 -11.87 -8.18 13.08
N ILE A 66 -12.53 -7.05 12.91
CA ILE A 66 -12.41 -6.20 11.73
C ILE A 66 -11.85 -4.86 12.16
N ILE A 67 -10.78 -4.41 11.51
CA ILE A 67 -10.10 -3.16 11.83
C ILE A 67 -10.12 -2.26 10.60
N TYR A 68 -10.54 -1.03 10.80
CA TYR A 68 -10.58 0.03 9.82
C TYR A 68 -9.60 1.11 10.25
N ALA A 69 -8.65 1.42 9.38
CA ALA A 69 -7.64 2.42 9.66
C ALA A 69 -7.27 3.16 8.38
N ASN A 70 -7.04 4.45 8.50
CA ASN A 70 -6.34 5.20 7.48
C ASN A 70 -4.83 5.02 7.68
N TYR A 71 -4.10 4.74 6.61
CA TYR A 71 -2.67 4.50 6.64
C TYR A 71 -1.92 5.64 5.95
N ILE A 72 -0.76 5.98 6.49
CA ILE A 72 0.25 6.82 5.85
C ILE A 72 1.57 6.08 5.97
N ASN A 73 2.16 5.68 4.85
CA ASN A 73 3.44 4.98 4.77
C ASN A 73 3.47 3.74 5.70
N ASP A 74 2.53 2.82 5.48
CA ASP A 74 2.34 1.57 6.27
C ASP A 74 1.88 1.75 7.73
N LYS A 75 1.71 2.98 8.21
CA LYS A 75 1.36 3.25 9.62
C LYS A 75 -0.08 3.77 9.77
N PRO A 76 -0.86 3.24 10.73
CA PRO A 76 -2.15 3.81 11.07
C PRO A 76 -2.02 5.27 11.51
N ASN A 77 -2.88 6.14 10.97
CA ASN A 77 -2.91 7.55 11.28
C ASN A 77 -4.36 8.05 11.34
N GLY A 78 -4.69 8.82 12.38
CA GLY A 78 -6.05 9.18 12.73
C GLY A 78 -6.79 8.07 13.48
N VAL A 79 -8.12 8.13 13.47
CA VAL A 79 -8.95 7.17 14.21
C VAL A 79 -8.96 5.80 13.55
N VAL A 80 -8.58 4.80 14.34
CA VAL A 80 -8.72 3.38 14.05
C VAL A 80 -9.97 2.88 14.75
N TYR A 81 -10.85 2.27 13.97
CA TYR A 81 -12.06 1.61 14.46
C TYR A 81 -11.88 0.09 14.36
N GLN A 82 -12.09 -0.60 15.47
CA GLN A 82 -12.04 -2.06 15.54
C GLN A 82 -13.38 -2.58 16.03
N GLN A 83 -13.88 -3.63 15.37
CA GLN A 83 -15.06 -4.36 15.77
C GLN A 83 -14.71 -5.82 16.03
N ASP A 84 -14.86 -6.26 17.27
CA ASP A 84 -14.71 -7.64 17.67
C ASP A 84 -16.10 -8.28 17.82
N ILE A 85 -16.34 -9.39 17.14
CA ILE A 85 -17.56 -10.22 17.27
C ILE A 85 -17.15 -11.51 17.96
N LEU A 86 -17.57 -11.69 19.21
CA LEU A 86 -17.28 -12.88 20.01
C LEU A 86 -18.40 -13.91 19.85
N THR A 87 -18.06 -15.12 19.41
CA THR A 87 -19.02 -16.17 19.02
C THR A 87 -19.75 -16.83 20.19
N SER A 88 -19.19 -16.80 21.40
CA SER A 88 -19.78 -17.48 22.57
C SER A 88 -20.98 -16.76 23.16
N ASP A 89 -21.05 -15.42 23.02
CA ASP A 89 -21.95 -14.59 23.85
C ASP A 89 -22.71 -13.50 23.05
N GLU A 90 -22.64 -13.52 21.71
CA GLU A 90 -23.18 -12.46 20.84
C GLU A 90 -22.70 -11.04 21.25
N ILE A 91 -21.52 -10.97 21.88
CA ILE A 91 -20.94 -9.71 22.34
C ILE A 91 -20.25 -9.06 21.16
N THR A 92 -20.66 -7.84 20.85
CA THR A 92 -19.93 -6.97 19.91
C THR A 92 -19.21 -5.89 20.69
N VAL A 93 -17.89 -5.80 20.48
CA VAL A 93 -17.05 -4.76 21.06
C VAL A 93 -16.60 -3.81 19.96
N HIS A 94 -16.87 -2.53 20.13
CA HIS A 94 -16.46 -1.45 19.23
C HIS A 94 -15.36 -0.63 19.90
N THR A 95 -14.14 -0.69 19.39
CA THR A 95 -12.99 0.01 19.95
C THR A 95 -12.56 1.15 19.03
N PHE A 96 -12.32 2.33 19.60
CA PHE A 96 -11.88 3.54 18.92
C PHE A 96 -10.55 4.00 19.52
N LYS A 97 -9.51 4.06 18.69
CA LYS A 97 -8.17 4.50 19.07
C LYS A 97 -7.69 5.56 18.09
N ASN A 98 -7.33 6.75 18.55
CA ASN A 98 -6.65 7.70 17.67
C ASN A 98 -5.17 7.34 17.58
N HIS A 99 -4.59 7.40 16.38
CA HIS A 99 -3.16 7.15 16.16
C HIS A 99 -2.50 8.35 15.49
N GLN A 100 -1.24 8.59 15.84
CA GLN A 100 -0.36 9.48 15.11
C GLN A 100 0.93 8.74 14.78
N ASN A 101 1.24 8.64 13.49
CA ASN A 101 2.43 7.93 13.00
C ASN A 101 2.57 6.51 13.57
N GLY A 102 1.45 5.77 13.63
CA GLY A 102 1.36 4.41 14.14
C GLY A 102 1.31 4.27 15.66
N SER A 103 1.43 5.35 16.43
CA SER A 103 1.35 5.32 17.91
C SER A 103 -0.02 5.78 18.39
N ILE A 104 -0.59 5.10 19.40
CA ILE A 104 -1.89 5.50 19.97
C ILE A 104 -1.76 6.82 20.72
N ILE A 105 -2.69 7.73 20.47
CA ILE A 105 -2.93 8.92 21.29
C ILE A 105 -4.16 8.65 22.16
N TYR A 106 -3.99 8.84 23.46
CA TYR A 106 -5.05 8.70 24.45
C TYR A 106 -5.79 10.03 24.67
N PRO A 107 -7.05 10.00 25.13
CA PRO A 107 -7.82 8.81 25.53
C PRO A 107 -8.45 8.02 24.37
N ALA A 108 -8.72 6.74 24.62
CA ALA A 108 -9.38 5.80 23.70
C ALA A 108 -10.72 5.31 24.27
N PHE A 109 -11.65 4.88 23.40
CA PHE A 109 -12.99 4.43 23.80
C PHE A 109 -13.26 3.00 23.39
N ARG A 110 -14.08 2.32 24.19
CA ARG A 110 -14.64 1.01 23.89
C ARG A 110 -16.12 0.98 24.23
N PHE A 111 -16.93 0.51 23.30
CA PHE A 111 -18.38 0.34 23.45
C PHE A 111 -18.70 -1.14 23.31
N THR A 112 -19.21 -1.74 24.38
CA THR A 112 -19.59 -3.14 24.40
C THR A 112 -21.11 -3.25 24.36
N LYS A 113 -21.64 -3.94 23.36
CA LYS A 113 -23.08 -4.21 23.22
C LYS A 113 -23.36 -5.65 23.60
N GLU A 114 -24.14 -5.83 24.65
CA GLU A 114 -24.51 -7.14 25.20
C GLU A 114 -25.99 -7.08 25.59
N ASN A 115 -26.84 -7.98 25.08
CA ASN A 115 -28.25 -8.08 25.48
C ASN A 115 -29.02 -6.74 25.43
N LYS A 116 -28.82 -5.95 24.36
CA LYS A 116 -29.38 -4.60 24.14
C LYS A 116 -28.91 -3.51 25.13
N LYS A 117 -27.94 -3.80 26.00
CA LYS A 117 -27.28 -2.81 26.86
C LYS A 117 -25.95 -2.40 26.25
N THR A 118 -25.69 -1.09 26.24
CA THR A 118 -24.40 -0.52 25.85
C THR A 118 -23.60 -0.19 27.10
N LYS A 119 -22.41 -0.76 27.22
CA LYS A 119 -21.40 -0.39 28.22
C LYS A 119 -20.34 0.46 27.52
N ILE A 120 -19.91 1.54 28.17
CA ILE A 120 -18.87 2.43 27.65
C ILE A 120 -17.68 2.37 28.60
N GLU A 121 -16.50 2.15 28.03
CA GLU A 121 -15.23 2.10 28.72
C GLU A 121 -14.26 3.08 28.05
N VAL A 122 -13.35 3.62 28.85
CA VAL A 122 -12.32 4.54 28.39
C VAL A 122 -10.96 4.05 28.86
N ALA A 123 -9.93 4.36 28.09
CA ALA A 123 -8.55 4.13 28.50
C ALA A 123 -7.75 5.43 28.35
N PHE A 124 -6.98 5.76 29.38
CA PHE A 124 -6.00 6.87 29.38
C PHE A 124 -4.56 6.36 29.13
N LYS A 125 -4.38 5.05 29.10
CA LYS A 125 -3.13 4.36 28.76
C LYS A 125 -3.43 2.97 28.21
N GLU A 126 -2.42 2.33 27.65
CA GLU A 126 -2.58 1.02 27.02
C GLU A 126 -3.11 -0.04 27.99
N ASN A 127 -4.13 -0.78 27.53
CA ASN A 127 -4.79 -1.89 28.24
C ASN A 127 -5.44 -1.54 29.60
N ASP A 128 -5.59 -0.25 29.95
CA ASP A 128 -6.25 0.20 31.19
C ASP A 128 -7.67 0.69 30.92
N TRP A 129 -8.55 -0.25 30.56
CA TRP A 129 -9.96 0.04 30.30
C TRP A 129 -10.73 0.21 31.60
N LYS A 130 -11.30 1.39 31.80
CA LYS A 130 -12.13 1.73 32.97
C LYS A 130 -13.53 2.07 32.50
N LYS A 131 -14.52 1.73 33.32
CA LYS A 131 -15.91 2.14 33.09
C LYS A 131 -16.00 3.67 32.97
N TYR A 132 -16.75 4.14 31.98
CA TYR A 132 -17.06 5.55 31.85
C TYR A 132 -18.15 5.97 32.86
N GLU A 133 -17.88 7.04 33.62
CA GLU A 133 -18.79 7.54 34.66
C GLU A 133 -19.09 9.05 34.51
N GLY A 134 -18.85 9.62 33.32
CA GLY A 134 -19.02 11.04 33.03
C GLY A 134 -17.69 11.72 32.73
N ASP A 135 -17.63 13.05 32.87
CA ASP A 135 -16.40 13.80 32.59
C ASP A 135 -15.25 13.28 33.45
N GLN A 136 -14.10 12.99 32.83
CA GLN A 136 -12.95 12.36 33.47
C GLN A 136 -11.66 13.08 33.08
N VAL A 137 -10.70 13.14 34.01
CA VAL A 137 -9.39 13.78 33.81
C VAL A 137 -8.30 12.89 34.41
N GLU A 138 -7.26 12.57 33.63
CA GLU A 138 -6.07 11.85 34.07
C GLU A 138 -4.82 12.59 33.56
N GLY A 139 -4.21 13.41 34.42
CA GLY A 139 -3.13 14.30 34.03
C GLY A 139 -3.60 15.37 33.03
N GLU A 140 -2.97 15.43 31.86
CA GLU A 140 -3.37 16.33 30.77
C GLU A 140 -4.51 15.77 29.91
N LEU A 141 -4.85 14.49 30.08
CA LEU A 141 -5.86 13.82 29.28
C LEU A 141 -7.24 14.04 29.87
N GLN A 142 -8.23 14.35 29.02
CA GLN A 142 -9.59 14.62 29.48
C GLN A 142 -10.63 13.97 28.57
N ILE A 143 -11.76 13.60 29.15
CA ILE A 143 -12.97 13.20 28.44
C ILE A 143 -14.11 14.07 28.94
N LYS A 144 -14.86 14.67 28.02
CA LYS A 144 -16.02 15.53 28.31
C LYS A 144 -17.25 15.05 27.58
N ASN A 145 -18.39 15.02 28.25
CA ASN A 145 -19.69 14.93 27.58
C ASN A 145 -20.02 16.27 26.95
N VAL A 146 -20.42 16.24 25.70
CA VAL A 146 -20.88 17.42 24.96
C VAL A 146 -22.18 17.08 24.24
N LEU A 147 -22.88 18.12 23.80
CA LEU A 147 -24.00 17.97 22.87
C LEU A 147 -23.52 18.41 21.48
N PHE A 148 -23.69 17.53 20.49
CA PHE A 148 -23.44 17.82 19.09
C PHE A 148 -24.74 17.66 18.31
N ASP A 149 -25.19 18.76 17.69
CA ASP A 149 -26.46 18.84 16.96
C ASP A 149 -27.65 18.24 17.75
N GLY A 150 -27.71 18.55 19.06
CA GLY A 150 -28.75 18.07 19.97
C GLY A 150 -28.58 16.62 20.45
N SER A 151 -27.57 15.89 19.98
CA SER A 151 -27.30 14.50 20.37
C SER A 151 -26.12 14.39 21.37
N PRO A 152 -26.13 13.41 22.29
CA PRO A 152 -25.00 13.15 23.19
C PRO A 152 -23.74 12.74 22.43
N ALA A 153 -22.61 13.35 22.80
CA ALA A 153 -21.30 13.03 22.25
C ALA A 153 -20.21 13.09 23.33
N PHE A 154 -19.09 12.42 23.04
CA PHE A 154 -17.91 12.37 23.89
C PHE A 154 -16.78 13.13 23.21
N LEU A 155 -16.08 13.98 23.94
CA LEU A 155 -14.93 14.72 23.48
C LEU A 155 -13.69 14.28 24.27
N ALA A 156 -12.69 13.75 23.58
CA ALA A 156 -11.40 13.36 24.12
C ALA A 156 -10.34 14.42 23.81
N LEU A 157 -9.62 14.83 24.85
CA LEU A 157 -8.59 15.87 24.81
C LEU A 157 -7.26 15.32 25.32
N ASN A 158 -6.17 15.73 24.68
CA ASN A 158 -4.81 15.58 25.19
C ASN A 158 -4.22 16.98 25.39
N GLY A 159 -4.12 17.42 26.65
CA GLY A 159 -3.82 18.80 26.99
C GLY A 159 -4.95 19.73 26.55
N LYS A 160 -4.66 20.62 25.59
CA LYS A 160 -5.66 21.53 24.99
C LYS A 160 -6.19 21.03 23.66
N ASP A 161 -5.55 20.01 23.09
CA ASP A 161 -5.84 19.57 21.73
C ASP A 161 -6.92 18.50 21.75
N GLN A 162 -7.92 18.65 20.88
CA GLN A 162 -8.93 17.64 20.66
C GLN A 162 -8.36 16.51 19.82
N VAL A 163 -8.30 15.32 20.39
CA VAL A 163 -7.75 14.14 19.73
C VAL A 163 -8.82 13.22 19.16
N MET A 164 -10.05 13.27 19.70
CA MET A 164 -11.18 12.49 19.17
C MET A 164 -12.49 13.08 19.69
N ALA A 165 -13.56 13.04 18.89
CA ALA A 165 -14.90 13.32 19.39
C ALA A 165 -15.91 12.37 18.79
N LEU A 166 -16.63 11.60 19.60
CA LEU A 166 -17.55 10.55 19.16
C LEU A 166 -18.98 10.89 19.53
N SER A 167 -19.84 11.11 18.54
CA SER A 167 -21.29 11.06 18.73
C SER A 167 -21.73 9.61 18.82
N ALA A 168 -22.49 9.25 19.85
CA ALA A 168 -23.02 7.89 20.00
C ALA A 168 -24.54 7.97 20.03
N THR A 169 -25.17 7.92 18.86
CA THR A 169 -26.58 7.56 18.79
C THR A 169 -26.70 6.04 18.73
N ILE A 170 -27.84 5.48 19.16
CA ILE A 170 -28.06 4.02 19.29
C ILE A 170 -27.86 3.26 17.96
N SER A 171 -27.81 3.95 16.82
CA SER A 171 -27.66 3.40 15.47
C SER A 171 -26.48 3.96 14.66
N HIS A 172 -25.80 5.01 15.11
CA HIS A 172 -24.74 5.69 14.36
C HIS A 172 -23.65 6.23 15.29
N ILE A 173 -22.38 6.02 14.90
CA ILE A 173 -21.23 6.61 15.58
C ILE A 173 -20.56 7.58 14.61
N GLU A 174 -20.47 8.84 14.98
CA GLU A 174 -19.88 9.88 14.11
C GLU A 174 -18.69 10.55 14.79
N LEU A 175 -17.56 10.63 14.09
CA LEU A 175 -16.41 11.40 14.54
C LEU A 175 -16.60 12.88 14.19
N LEU A 176 -16.62 13.75 15.20
CA LEU A 176 -17.02 15.16 15.05
C LEU A 176 -15.85 16.08 14.65
N SER A 177 -14.61 15.72 15.00
CA SER A 177 -13.35 16.34 14.56
C SER A 177 -12.17 15.73 15.33
N SER A 178 -10.98 15.66 14.73
CA SER A 178 -9.70 15.59 15.46
C SER A 178 -8.80 16.71 14.94
N GLU A 179 -8.24 17.51 15.83
CA GLU A 179 -7.45 18.69 15.49
C GLU A 179 -5.98 18.31 15.11
N PRO A 180 -5.09 19.23 14.66
CA PRO A 180 -4.65 19.29 13.28
C PRO A 180 -3.12 19.24 13.17
N GLN A 181 -2.50 18.06 13.05
CA GLN A 181 -1.09 18.02 12.64
C GLN A 181 -0.84 17.02 11.53
N GLU A 182 -0.37 17.59 10.43
CA GLU A 182 -0.01 16.99 9.15
C GLU A 182 -1.19 16.70 8.23
N LYS A 183 -0.98 17.03 6.95
CA LYS A 183 -1.95 16.82 5.87
C LYS A 183 -2.42 15.37 5.90
N TYR A 184 -3.65 15.14 5.48
CA TYR A 184 -4.28 13.83 5.18
C TYR A 184 -5.21 13.26 6.29
N TYR A 185 -6.49 13.64 6.18
CA TYR A 185 -7.73 12.92 6.55
C TYR A 185 -8.06 12.64 8.04
N ASN A 186 -9.32 12.91 8.44
CA ASN A 186 -10.28 11.97 9.08
C ASN A 186 -11.39 12.67 9.94
N PRO A 187 -12.61 12.82 9.40
CA PRO A 187 -13.81 12.48 10.14
C PRO A 187 -14.27 11.08 9.70
N LEU A 188 -14.23 10.11 10.62
CA LEU A 188 -14.78 8.76 10.42
C LEU A 188 -16.28 8.78 10.76
N GLN A 189 -17.16 8.69 9.77
CA GLN A 189 -18.60 8.48 10.02
C GLN A 189 -18.92 7.01 9.85
N LEU A 190 -19.49 6.39 10.89
CA LEU A 190 -19.91 4.99 10.91
C LEU A 190 -21.43 4.91 11.07
N SER A 191 -22.11 4.41 10.04
CA SER A 191 -23.52 4.01 10.16
C SER A 191 -23.60 2.49 10.17
N SER A 192 -24.21 1.90 11.20
CA SER A 192 -24.52 0.47 11.24
C SER A 192 -26.03 0.29 11.11
N LYS A 193 -26.47 -0.36 10.04
CA LYS A 193 -27.88 -0.69 9.81
C LYS A 193 -27.99 -2.05 9.15
N ASP A 194 -28.88 -2.91 9.66
CA ASP A 194 -29.18 -4.23 9.09
C ASP A 194 -27.89 -5.06 8.83
N ASN A 195 -27.03 -5.15 9.85
CA ASN A 195 -25.71 -5.79 9.79
C ASN A 195 -24.70 -5.18 8.81
N ARG A 196 -24.98 -4.04 8.16
CA ARG A 196 -24.07 -3.37 7.22
C ARG A 196 -23.36 -2.17 7.86
N LEU A 197 -22.11 -1.93 7.48
CA LEU A 197 -21.30 -0.80 7.96
C LEU A 197 -20.95 0.15 6.80
N VAL A 198 -21.29 1.43 6.91
CA VAL A 198 -20.81 2.45 5.98
C VAL A 198 -19.75 3.30 6.66
N ILE A 199 -18.60 3.49 5.98
CA ILE A 199 -17.50 4.31 6.47
C ILE A 199 -17.22 5.44 5.48
N ASN A 200 -17.43 6.67 5.94
CA ASN A 200 -17.03 7.86 5.17
C ASN A 200 -15.78 8.48 5.81
N VAL A 201 -14.84 8.91 4.98
CA VAL A 201 -13.64 9.66 5.37
C VAL A 201 -13.63 10.97 4.59
N PHE A 202 -13.67 12.11 5.30
CA PHE A 202 -13.80 13.42 4.66
C PHE A 202 -12.49 14.22 4.64
N PRO A 203 -12.38 15.22 3.74
CA PRO A 203 -11.25 16.13 3.69
C PRO A 203 -11.30 17.10 4.84
N LYS A 204 -10.18 17.76 5.09
CA LYS A 204 -10.16 18.99 5.85
C LYS A 204 -11.11 20.02 5.22
N ALA A 205 -11.87 20.74 6.05
CA ALA A 205 -12.63 21.91 5.59
C ALA A 205 -11.74 22.89 4.80
N GLY A 206 -12.09 23.15 3.53
CA GLY A 206 -11.33 23.98 2.60
C GLY A 206 -10.44 23.22 1.60
N ALA A 207 -10.33 21.89 1.72
CA ALA A 207 -10.08 21.04 0.56
C ALA A 207 -11.44 20.70 -0.06
N ASP A 208 -11.56 20.74 -1.38
CA ASP A 208 -12.82 20.49 -2.10
C ASP A 208 -13.55 19.27 -1.50
N GLU A 209 -14.84 19.42 -1.17
CA GLU A 209 -15.73 18.54 -0.37
C GLU A 209 -16.00 17.13 -0.97
N THR A 210 -15.03 16.58 -1.69
CA THR A 210 -15.18 15.46 -2.61
C THR A 210 -14.25 14.37 -2.16
N GLU A 211 -14.57 13.65 -1.08
CA GLU A 211 -13.68 12.58 -0.62
C GLU A 211 -14.44 11.37 -0.06
N PHE A 212 -13.94 10.24 -0.53
CA PHE A 212 -14.00 8.90 0.02
C PHE A 212 -15.31 8.41 0.66
N LYS A 213 -16.13 7.76 -0.17
CA LYS A 213 -17.25 6.93 0.29
C LYS A 213 -16.87 5.47 0.06
N THR A 214 -16.36 4.83 1.11
CA THR A 214 -16.30 3.37 1.16
C THR A 214 -17.60 2.86 1.75
N SER A 215 -18.48 2.39 0.87
CA SER A 215 -19.63 1.62 1.31
C SER A 215 -19.17 0.18 1.41
N LEU A 216 -19.24 -0.39 2.61
CA LEU A 216 -19.16 -1.82 2.81
C LEU A 216 -20.58 -2.32 2.96
N ASP A 217 -21.07 -3.04 1.94
CA ASP A 217 -22.24 -3.87 2.11
C ASP A 217 -21.75 -5.20 2.67
N TRP A 218 -21.33 -5.17 3.93
CA TRP A 218 -20.74 -6.33 4.57
C TRP A 218 -21.78 -6.97 5.45
N ASP A 219 -22.19 -8.18 5.12
CA ASP A 219 -22.91 -9.00 6.07
C ASP A 219 -21.90 -9.47 7.13
N MET A 220 -22.00 -8.91 8.33
CA MET A 220 -21.11 -9.22 9.46
C MET A 220 -21.20 -10.69 9.92
N GLU A 221 -22.25 -11.42 9.53
CA GLU A 221 -22.42 -12.86 9.78
C GLU A 221 -21.93 -13.69 8.59
N LYS A 222 -21.98 -13.15 7.36
CA LYS A 222 -21.60 -13.84 6.12
C LYS A 222 -20.66 -12.99 5.25
N PRO A 223 -19.38 -12.86 5.63
CA PRO A 223 -18.41 -11.99 4.96
C PRO A 223 -18.20 -12.26 3.46
N GLN A 224 -18.40 -13.50 3.01
CA GLN A 224 -18.32 -13.88 1.60
C GLN A 224 -19.46 -13.31 0.72
N GLU A 225 -20.58 -12.93 1.33
CA GLU A 225 -21.72 -12.29 0.63
C GLU A 225 -21.53 -10.77 0.55
N ALA A 226 -20.41 -10.23 1.04
CA ALA A 226 -20.14 -8.81 1.10
C ALA A 226 -19.78 -8.20 -0.26
N VAL A 227 -20.20 -6.95 -0.46
CA VAL A 227 -19.76 -6.14 -1.60
C VAL A 227 -19.01 -4.91 -1.11
N TRP A 228 -17.80 -4.76 -1.64
CA TRP A 228 -16.92 -3.64 -1.32
C TRP A 228 -16.95 -2.59 -2.42
N TYR A 229 -17.19 -1.34 -2.01
CA TYR A 229 -17.13 -0.19 -2.90
C TYR A 229 -16.01 0.74 -2.45
N TYR A 230 -15.05 0.99 -3.32
CA TYR A 230 -14.01 2.00 -3.13
C TYR A 230 -14.26 3.15 -4.11
N LYS A 231 -14.55 4.33 -3.55
CA LYS A 231 -14.73 5.54 -4.35
C LYS A 231 -13.64 6.53 -3.99
N ARG A 232 -12.74 6.80 -4.93
CA ARG A 232 -11.77 7.90 -4.84
C ARG A 232 -12.25 9.03 -5.74
N TYR A 233 -12.17 10.25 -5.24
CA TYR A 233 -12.81 11.40 -5.86
C TYR A 233 -11.79 12.30 -6.53
N PHE A 234 -11.56 11.99 -7.79
CA PHE A 234 -11.24 12.99 -8.81
C PHE A 234 -12.33 12.78 -9.88
N ASN A 235 -13.20 13.78 -10.12
CA ASN A 235 -14.34 13.70 -11.07
C ASN A 235 -15.55 12.77 -10.73
N ASN A 236 -15.80 12.41 -9.46
CA ASN A 236 -17.00 11.65 -9.04
C ASN A 236 -17.19 10.24 -9.66
N GLU A 237 -16.14 9.60 -10.15
CA GLU A 237 -16.22 8.25 -10.74
C GLU A 237 -16.15 7.15 -9.68
N LEU A 238 -16.91 6.06 -9.88
CA LEU A 238 -16.74 4.82 -9.11
C LEU A 238 -15.42 4.20 -9.56
N VAL A 239 -14.40 4.26 -8.70
CA VAL A 239 -13.07 3.77 -9.06
C VAL A 239 -13.01 2.25 -8.96
N TYR A 240 -13.56 1.66 -7.89
CA TYR A 240 -13.65 0.20 -7.81
C TYR A 240 -14.90 -0.33 -7.10
N LYS A 241 -15.40 -1.47 -7.60
CA LYS A 241 -16.42 -2.31 -6.97
C LYS A 241 -15.93 -3.75 -7.02
N PHE A 242 -15.83 -4.38 -5.87
CA PHE A 242 -15.33 -5.74 -5.72
C PHE A 242 -16.31 -6.57 -4.90
N ASN A 243 -16.50 -7.83 -5.29
CA ASN A 243 -17.04 -8.86 -4.42
C ASN A 243 -15.89 -9.55 -3.65
N TYR A 244 -16.22 -10.51 -2.78
CA TYR A 244 -15.22 -11.25 -2.00
C TYR A 244 -14.20 -12.01 -2.87
N GLU A 245 -14.62 -12.66 -3.96
CA GLU A 245 -13.73 -13.38 -4.89
C GLU A 245 -12.78 -12.41 -5.59
N ASP A 246 -13.28 -11.27 -6.07
CA ASP A 246 -12.44 -10.24 -6.71
C ASP A 246 -11.37 -9.70 -5.74
N VAL A 247 -11.69 -9.60 -4.44
CA VAL A 247 -10.73 -9.19 -3.40
C VAL A 247 -9.62 -10.23 -3.23
N LEU A 248 -9.92 -11.53 -3.35
CA LEU A 248 -8.92 -12.59 -3.28
C LEU A 248 -7.99 -12.62 -4.50
N GLU A 249 -8.49 -12.17 -5.66
CA GLU A 249 -7.71 -12.02 -6.89
C GLU A 249 -6.85 -10.75 -6.94
N LEU A 250 -7.04 -9.82 -5.99
CA LEU A 250 -6.18 -8.63 -5.92
C LEU A 250 -4.71 -9.03 -5.78
N PRO A 251 -3.79 -8.31 -6.45
CA PRO A 251 -2.37 -8.56 -6.32
C PRO A 251 -1.95 -8.41 -4.86
N SER A 252 -1.02 -9.26 -4.42
CA SER A 252 -0.46 -9.12 -3.09
C SER A 252 0.46 -7.90 -3.02
N ALA A 253 0.68 -7.37 -1.82
CA ALA A 253 1.66 -6.31 -1.61
C ALA A 253 3.07 -6.72 -2.06
N GLN A 254 3.40 -8.01 -2.03
CA GLN A 254 4.65 -8.53 -2.58
C GLN A 254 4.65 -8.48 -4.11
N ASP A 255 3.52 -8.82 -4.76
CA ASP A 255 3.38 -8.73 -6.22
C ASP A 255 3.53 -7.29 -6.71
N ILE A 256 2.93 -6.31 -6.02
CA ILE A 256 3.14 -4.89 -6.35
C ILE A 256 4.61 -4.51 -6.21
N LYS A 257 5.25 -4.90 -5.10
CA LYS A 257 6.67 -4.60 -4.87
C LYS A 257 7.56 -5.26 -5.94
N GLN A 258 7.16 -6.43 -6.43
CA GLN A 258 7.84 -7.14 -7.51
C GLN A 258 7.62 -6.45 -8.87
N GLN A 259 6.40 -6.01 -9.19
CA GLN A 259 6.09 -5.21 -10.39
C GLN A 259 6.84 -3.87 -10.39
N LYS A 260 6.96 -3.22 -9.22
CA LYS A 260 7.75 -1.99 -9.06
C LYS A 260 9.23 -2.21 -9.35
N LEU A 261 9.79 -3.31 -8.86
CA LEU A 261 11.16 -3.70 -9.16
C LEU A 261 11.34 -3.92 -10.67
N GLU A 262 10.37 -4.55 -11.32
CA GLU A 262 10.38 -4.77 -12.78
C GLU A 262 10.44 -3.45 -13.54
N LYS A 263 9.51 -2.53 -13.27
CA LYS A 263 9.46 -1.21 -13.93
C LYS A 263 10.76 -0.43 -13.75
N ALA A 264 11.43 -0.54 -12.59
CA ALA A 264 12.71 0.10 -12.37
C ALA A 264 13.83 -0.47 -13.27
N PHE A 265 13.83 -1.79 -13.49
CA PHE A 265 14.76 -2.42 -14.42
C PHE A 265 14.44 -2.13 -15.88
N GLU A 266 13.16 -2.17 -16.28
CA GLU A 266 12.70 -1.79 -17.62
C GLU A 266 13.10 -0.35 -17.96
N PHE A 267 12.93 0.58 -17.02
CA PHE A 267 13.36 1.96 -17.19
C PHE A 267 14.87 2.06 -17.45
N ILE A 268 15.69 1.39 -16.65
CA ILE A 268 17.15 1.41 -16.86
C ILE A 268 17.51 0.75 -18.19
N ALA A 269 16.82 -0.33 -18.58
CA ALA A 269 17.03 -0.98 -19.87
C ALA A 269 16.78 -0.01 -21.04
N GLU A 270 15.69 0.75 -20.99
CA GLU A 270 15.38 1.80 -21.99
C GLU A 270 16.49 2.87 -22.03
N GLN A 271 16.97 3.33 -20.87
CA GLN A 271 18.07 4.29 -20.80
C GLN A 271 19.40 3.74 -21.36
N VAL A 272 19.64 2.44 -21.24
CA VAL A 272 20.82 1.76 -21.82
C VAL A 272 20.66 1.66 -23.33
N ASP A 273 19.47 1.31 -23.83
CA ASP A 273 19.21 1.20 -25.26
C ASP A 273 19.31 2.55 -26.00
N ASP A 274 18.88 3.63 -25.36
CA ASP A 274 18.94 4.99 -25.91
C ASP A 274 20.34 5.64 -25.83
N TYR A 275 21.26 5.05 -25.07
CA TYR A 275 22.59 5.64 -24.86
C TYR A 275 23.58 5.26 -25.97
N ASP A 276 24.11 6.28 -26.66
CA ASP A 276 25.20 6.10 -27.63
C ASP A 276 26.53 5.88 -26.88
N PHE A 277 26.88 4.62 -26.63
CA PHE A 277 28.13 4.23 -25.96
C PHE A 277 29.40 4.52 -26.77
N GLU A 278 29.29 4.70 -28.09
CA GLU A 278 30.44 5.04 -28.93
C GLU A 278 30.81 6.53 -28.81
N LYS A 279 29.81 7.41 -28.66
CA LYS A 279 30.01 8.86 -28.54
C LYS A 279 29.94 9.38 -27.10
N GLY A 280 29.55 8.52 -26.17
CA GLY A 280 29.33 8.83 -24.77
C GLY A 280 30.61 8.90 -23.92
N TYR A 281 30.42 9.04 -22.61
CA TYR A 281 31.49 8.91 -21.62
C TYR A 281 31.76 7.42 -21.35
N GLU A 282 33.02 7.04 -21.43
CA GLU A 282 33.51 5.65 -21.39
C GLU A 282 33.06 4.86 -20.15
N GLY A 283 32.94 5.49 -18.97
CA GLY A 283 32.52 4.79 -17.76
C GLY A 283 31.01 4.64 -17.58
N LYS A 284 30.18 5.08 -18.55
CA LYS A 284 28.72 5.08 -18.38
C LYS A 284 28.15 3.67 -18.19
N ALA A 285 28.71 2.68 -18.89
CA ALA A 285 28.28 1.29 -18.75
C ALA A 285 28.52 0.77 -17.33
N LYS A 286 29.64 1.16 -16.72
CA LYS A 286 29.95 0.82 -15.33
C LYS A 286 28.99 1.51 -14.35
N ASP A 287 28.67 2.79 -14.56
CA ASP A 287 27.70 3.50 -13.73
C ASP A 287 26.32 2.81 -13.73
N PHE A 288 25.84 2.36 -14.90
CA PHE A 288 24.59 1.60 -14.99
C PHE A 288 24.66 0.27 -14.25
N ILE A 289 25.78 -0.47 -14.38
CA ILE A 289 26.00 -1.72 -13.64
C ILE A 289 25.94 -1.46 -12.12
N ASP A 290 26.60 -0.41 -11.63
CA ASP A 290 26.63 -0.08 -10.20
C ASP A 290 25.22 0.27 -9.69
N ILE A 291 24.44 1.04 -10.47
CA ILE A 291 23.03 1.34 -10.15
C ILE A 291 22.17 0.08 -10.10
N LEU A 292 22.27 -0.80 -11.11
CA LEU A 292 21.49 -2.04 -11.19
C LEU A 292 21.81 -2.98 -10.02
N ASN A 293 23.09 -3.12 -9.66
CA ASN A 293 23.52 -3.93 -8.52
C ASN A 293 22.99 -3.38 -7.19
N ASP A 294 23.05 -2.07 -6.98
CA ASP A 294 22.54 -1.43 -5.76
C ASP A 294 21.02 -1.60 -5.63
N ILE A 295 20.26 -1.44 -6.73
CA ILE A 295 18.81 -1.71 -6.75
C ILE A 295 18.53 -3.17 -6.39
N LYS A 296 19.23 -4.12 -7.05
CA LYS A 296 19.07 -5.56 -6.79
C LYS A 296 19.40 -5.91 -5.34
N GLU A 297 20.46 -5.37 -4.77
CA GLU A 297 20.85 -5.66 -3.39
C GLU A 297 19.80 -5.13 -2.39
N ARG A 298 19.32 -3.91 -2.59
CA ARG A 298 18.24 -3.32 -1.78
C ARG A 298 16.94 -4.12 -1.91
N ALA A 299 16.63 -4.62 -3.10
CA ALA A 299 15.47 -5.45 -3.38
C ALA A 299 15.55 -6.83 -2.70
N ALA A 300 16.71 -7.49 -2.75
CA ALA A 300 16.93 -8.79 -2.12
C ALA A 300 16.75 -8.75 -0.60
N ARG A 301 17.18 -7.66 0.06
CA ARG A 301 16.94 -7.44 1.50
C ARG A 301 15.44 -7.33 1.85
N LYS A 302 14.59 -7.03 0.86
CA LYS A 302 13.13 -6.98 0.99
C LYS A 302 12.45 -8.26 0.50
N GLY A 303 13.20 -9.32 0.19
CA GLY A 303 12.66 -10.59 -0.31
C GLY A 303 12.14 -10.54 -1.75
N LEU A 304 12.58 -9.55 -2.54
CA LEU A 304 12.20 -9.40 -3.94
C LEU A 304 13.25 -10.04 -4.85
N THR A 305 12.81 -10.58 -5.98
CA THR A 305 13.69 -11.31 -6.92
C THR A 305 13.91 -10.49 -8.18
N ALA A 306 15.16 -10.32 -8.62
CA ALA A 306 15.41 -9.64 -9.89
C ALA A 306 14.87 -10.45 -11.08
N SER A 307 14.32 -9.78 -12.08
CA SER A 307 13.74 -10.44 -13.26
C SER A 307 14.77 -10.78 -14.34
N SER A 308 14.28 -11.30 -15.47
CA SER A 308 15.09 -11.51 -16.68
C SER A 308 15.48 -10.18 -17.34
N THR A 309 14.68 -9.11 -17.23
CA THR A 309 15.03 -7.76 -17.72
C THR A 309 16.35 -7.27 -17.12
N TYR A 310 16.51 -7.38 -15.79
CA TYR A 310 17.78 -7.07 -15.12
C TYR A 310 18.97 -7.84 -15.73
N ASP A 311 18.82 -9.15 -15.92
CA ASP A 311 19.91 -10.00 -16.40
C ASP A 311 20.22 -9.73 -17.90
N ILE A 312 19.21 -9.42 -18.72
CA ILE A 312 19.38 -9.02 -20.12
C ILE A 312 20.14 -7.69 -20.19
N THR A 313 19.75 -6.69 -19.39
CA THR A 313 20.45 -5.40 -19.34
C THR A 313 21.89 -5.56 -18.87
N MET A 314 22.13 -6.36 -17.83
CA MET A 314 23.48 -6.69 -17.36
C MET A 314 24.30 -7.40 -18.44
N THR A 315 23.68 -8.30 -19.23
CA THR A 315 24.33 -8.95 -20.38
C THR A 315 24.81 -7.90 -21.38
N LYS A 316 23.94 -6.98 -21.81
CA LYS A 316 24.29 -5.90 -22.75
C LYS A 316 25.43 -5.02 -22.21
N LEU A 317 25.34 -4.56 -20.96
CA LEU A 317 26.36 -3.72 -20.34
C LEU A 317 27.72 -4.41 -20.20
N HIS A 318 27.74 -5.71 -19.92
CA HIS A 318 28.99 -6.48 -19.86
C HIS A 318 29.58 -6.78 -21.25
N LEU A 319 28.75 -6.95 -22.28
CA LEU A 319 29.21 -7.00 -23.67
C LEU A 319 29.87 -5.68 -24.09
N ILE A 320 29.26 -4.53 -23.77
CA ILE A 320 29.85 -3.19 -24.02
C ILE A 320 31.22 -3.05 -23.35
N ASN A 321 31.38 -3.56 -22.12
CA ASN A 321 32.66 -3.53 -21.39
C ASN A 321 33.66 -4.62 -21.82
N GLY A 322 33.30 -5.51 -22.75
CA GLY A 322 34.13 -6.65 -23.17
C GLY A 322 34.30 -7.75 -22.11
N ASP A 323 33.50 -7.76 -21.04
CA ASP A 323 33.56 -8.78 -19.97
C ASP A 323 32.75 -10.03 -20.38
N LYS A 324 33.38 -10.89 -21.17
CA LYS A 324 32.77 -12.11 -21.70
C LYS A 324 32.29 -13.08 -20.62
N VAL A 325 32.97 -13.13 -19.47
CA VAL A 325 32.63 -14.07 -18.40
C VAL A 325 31.32 -13.65 -17.74
N LYS A 326 31.21 -12.36 -17.39
CA LYS A 326 29.97 -11.84 -16.79
C LYS A 326 28.83 -11.78 -17.78
N SER A 327 29.08 -11.43 -19.05
CA SER A 327 28.02 -11.42 -20.06
C SER A 327 27.39 -12.81 -20.21
N LEU A 328 28.21 -13.87 -20.25
CA LEU A 328 27.71 -15.25 -20.31
C LEU A 328 26.93 -15.64 -19.06
N GLN A 329 27.45 -15.29 -17.87
CA GLN A 329 26.79 -15.58 -16.60
C GLN A 329 25.38 -14.95 -16.54
N PHE A 330 25.26 -13.66 -16.86
CA PHE A 330 23.96 -12.98 -16.84
C PHE A 330 23.03 -13.49 -17.96
N ALA A 331 23.56 -13.79 -19.14
CA ALA A 331 22.76 -14.34 -20.22
C ALA A 331 22.16 -15.71 -19.85
N GLN A 332 22.92 -16.57 -19.18
CA GLN A 332 22.42 -17.85 -18.68
C GLN A 332 21.34 -17.64 -17.62
N ASN A 333 21.56 -16.76 -16.64
CA ASN A 333 20.55 -16.45 -15.62
C ASN A 333 19.22 -15.97 -16.24
N ALA A 334 19.27 -15.15 -17.30
CA ALA A 334 18.07 -14.68 -17.98
C ALA A 334 17.31 -15.83 -18.64
N CYS A 335 18.02 -16.71 -19.36
CA CYS A 335 17.44 -17.88 -20.02
C CYS A 335 16.83 -18.87 -19.01
N ASP A 336 17.45 -19.05 -17.84
CA ASP A 336 16.94 -19.91 -16.77
C ASP A 336 15.64 -19.36 -16.16
N LYS A 337 15.42 -18.04 -16.20
CA LYS A 337 14.20 -17.38 -15.69
C LYS A 337 13.08 -17.32 -16.71
N THR A 338 13.39 -17.09 -17.98
CA THR A 338 12.39 -16.87 -19.01
C THR A 338 12.87 -17.44 -20.36
N PRO A 339 12.18 -18.45 -20.93
CA PRO A 339 12.62 -19.07 -22.17
C PRO A 339 12.76 -18.11 -23.37
N SER A 340 11.91 -17.07 -23.44
CA SER A 340 11.98 -16.06 -24.50
C SER A 340 13.24 -15.18 -24.43
N SER A 341 13.93 -15.12 -23.29
CA SER A 341 15.19 -14.38 -23.15
C SER A 341 16.29 -14.95 -24.05
N TYR A 342 16.24 -16.24 -24.39
CA TYR A 342 17.20 -16.86 -25.31
C TYR A 342 17.18 -16.20 -26.69
N ASP A 343 15.99 -15.97 -27.26
CA ASP A 343 15.85 -15.37 -28.58
C ASP A 343 16.24 -13.89 -28.55
N ILE A 344 15.88 -13.16 -27.48
CA ILE A 344 16.26 -11.75 -27.28
C ILE A 344 17.79 -11.60 -27.23
N ILE A 345 18.45 -12.38 -26.39
CA ILE A 345 19.92 -12.33 -26.23
C ILE A 345 20.63 -12.78 -27.52
N THR A 346 20.11 -13.83 -28.17
CA THR A 346 20.67 -14.29 -29.44
C THR A 346 20.61 -13.21 -30.51
N ASN A 347 19.48 -12.50 -30.60
CA ASN A 347 19.33 -11.40 -31.54
C ASN A 347 20.28 -10.26 -31.19
N LEU A 348 20.31 -9.81 -29.93
CA LEU A 348 21.24 -8.78 -29.44
C LEU A 348 22.69 -9.04 -29.87
N ILE A 349 23.19 -10.26 -29.65
CA ILE A 349 24.58 -10.61 -30.00
C ILE A 349 24.78 -10.66 -31.53
N LYS A 350 23.81 -11.20 -32.28
CA LYS A 350 23.92 -11.31 -33.73
C LYS A 350 23.77 -9.98 -34.46
N THR A 351 23.15 -8.97 -33.86
CA THR A 351 22.90 -7.68 -34.50
C THR A 351 23.83 -6.57 -34.01
N GLU A 352 24.07 -6.50 -32.69
CA GLU A 352 24.78 -5.37 -32.06
C GLU A 352 26.19 -5.74 -31.59
N PHE A 353 26.45 -7.02 -31.27
CA PHE A 353 27.73 -7.47 -30.68
C PHE A 353 28.30 -8.69 -31.44
N THR A 354 28.40 -8.57 -32.76
CA THR A 354 28.74 -9.70 -33.65
C THR A 354 30.10 -10.35 -33.36
N GLU A 355 31.03 -9.57 -32.80
CA GLU A 355 32.34 -9.98 -32.32
C GLU A 355 32.28 -10.90 -31.09
N HIS A 356 31.12 -10.98 -30.44
CA HIS A 356 30.85 -11.87 -29.30
C HIS A 356 30.01 -13.10 -29.68
N THR A 357 29.84 -13.41 -30.97
CA THR A 357 29.07 -14.60 -31.42
C THR A 357 29.62 -15.94 -30.90
N ASP A 358 30.87 -15.97 -30.44
CA ASP A 358 31.51 -17.13 -29.82
C ASP A 358 30.86 -17.57 -28.51
N ILE A 359 30.09 -16.70 -27.84
CA ILE A 359 29.39 -17.05 -26.60
C ILE A 359 28.06 -17.78 -26.85
N LEU A 360 27.47 -17.65 -28.05
CA LEU A 360 26.16 -18.22 -28.38
C LEU A 360 26.08 -19.74 -28.21
N PRO A 361 27.08 -20.55 -28.63
CA PRO A 361 27.07 -22.00 -28.42
C PRO A 361 27.10 -22.40 -26.93
N MET A 362 27.47 -21.48 -26.03
CA MET A 362 27.51 -21.69 -24.59
C MET A 362 26.20 -21.32 -23.88
N LEU A 363 25.26 -20.69 -24.59
CA LEU A 363 23.93 -20.43 -24.09
C LEU A 363 23.09 -21.70 -24.23
N LYS A 364 22.53 -22.16 -23.11
CA LYS A 364 21.57 -23.26 -23.14
C LYS A 364 20.20 -22.69 -23.52
N LYS A 365 19.58 -23.25 -24.55
CA LYS A 365 18.13 -23.14 -24.71
C LYS A 365 17.53 -24.17 -23.76
N GLU A 366 17.02 -23.77 -22.60
CA GLU A 366 16.28 -24.73 -21.77
C GLU A 366 14.98 -25.12 -22.49
N GLU A 367 14.83 -26.40 -22.83
CA GLU A 367 13.56 -27.02 -23.24
C GLU A 367 12.67 -27.34 -22.03
N ARG A 368 12.81 -26.62 -20.91
CA ARG A 368 12.05 -26.88 -19.69
C ARG A 368 10.85 -25.94 -19.62
N LEU A 369 9.73 -26.41 -20.16
CA LEU A 369 8.35 -26.14 -19.71
C LEU A 369 7.33 -26.97 -20.51
N ALA A 370 7.66 -28.22 -20.86
CA ALA A 370 6.71 -29.19 -21.42
C ALA A 370 6.47 -30.41 -20.52
N ALA A 371 7.02 -30.42 -19.30
CA ALA A 371 6.94 -31.57 -18.38
C ALA A 371 6.28 -31.22 -17.02
N ALA A 372 5.46 -30.18 -16.97
CA ALA A 372 4.65 -29.83 -15.79
C ALA A 372 3.14 -29.75 -16.10
N SER A 373 2.71 -30.31 -17.24
CA SER A 373 1.29 -30.45 -17.60
C SER A 373 0.80 -31.90 -17.57
N ASP A 374 1.64 -32.84 -17.14
CA ASP A 374 1.28 -34.24 -16.91
C ASP A 374 1.67 -34.64 -15.47
N GLU A 375 0.95 -34.10 -14.48
CA GLU A 375 0.62 -34.78 -13.21
C GLU A 375 -0.53 -34.08 -12.49
#